data_AF-A0A6A9SZV1-F1
#
_entry.id   AF-A0A6A9SZV1-F1
#
_cell.length_a   1.000
_cell.length_b   1.000
_cell.length_c   1.000
_cell.angle_alpha   90.00
_cell.angle_beta   90.00
_cell.angle_gamma   90.00
#
_symmetry.space_group_name_H-M   'P 1'
#
loop_
_entity.id
_entity.type
_entity.pdbx_description
1 polymer ?
#
loop_
_entity_poly.entity_id
_entity_poly.type
_entity_poly.pdbx_seq_one_letter_code
_entity_poly.pdbx_strand_id
1 'polypeptide(L)'
;MSVRALSIRIGAESSPVAALPNAAGPPASVDDDPLLEDVNGDGTADLFDALDYYNNRDSETIRTNVDAFDFDGDGDAGDLFDALALWNKISG
;
A
#
# COMPACT_ATOMS: atom_id res chain seq x y z
N MET A 1 -32.11 5.68 30.17
CA MET A 1 -31.27 6.90 30.09
C MET A 1 -30.15 6.59 29.11
N SER A 2 -30.15 7.28 27.97
CA SER A 2 -29.26 7.06 26.84
C SER A 2 -28.02 7.93 26.99
N VAL A 3 -26.84 7.40 26.72
CA VAL A 3 -25.67 8.21 26.37
C VAL A 3 -25.44 8.00 24.88
N ARG A 4 -25.81 9.01 24.08
CA ARG A 4 -25.48 9.07 22.66
C ARG A 4 -24.02 9.49 22.55
N ALA A 5 -23.17 8.62 22.02
CA ALA A 5 -21.80 8.99 21.68
C ALA A 5 -21.84 9.99 20.51
N LEU A 6 -21.09 11.08 20.70
CA LEU A 6 -20.97 12.23 19.83
C LEU A 6 -20.26 11.83 18.52
N SER A 7 -20.92 12.02 17.38
CA SER A 7 -20.31 11.84 16.05
C SER A 7 -19.28 12.94 15.80
N ILE A 8 -18.01 12.64 16.01
CA ILE A 8 -16.92 13.46 15.49
C ILE A 8 -16.76 13.12 14.01
N ARG A 9 -17.06 14.10 13.14
CA ARG A 9 -16.71 14.06 11.72
C ARG A 9 -15.26 14.51 11.59
N ILE A 10 -14.31 13.57 11.67
CA ILE A 10 -12.98 13.79 11.09
C ILE A 10 -13.13 13.59 9.59
N GLY A 11 -12.34 14.31 8.78
CA GLY A 11 -12.31 14.15 7.33
C GLY A 11 -12.18 12.68 6.94
N ALA A 12 -12.53 12.34 5.70
CA ALA A 12 -12.35 10.99 5.18
C ALA A 12 -10.84 10.70 5.03
N GLU A 13 -10.14 10.51 6.15
CA GLU A 13 -8.88 9.81 6.19
C GLU A 13 -9.24 8.39 5.75
N SER A 14 -8.83 8.00 4.55
CA SER A 14 -8.91 6.61 4.10
C SER A 14 -8.34 5.75 5.22
N SER A 15 -9.10 4.73 5.64
CA SER A 15 -8.59 3.80 6.64
C SER A 15 -7.26 3.25 6.13
N PRO A 16 -6.24 3.15 6.99
CA PRO A 16 -4.93 2.68 6.56
C PRO A 16 -5.07 1.29 5.92
N VAL A 17 -4.37 1.08 4.80
CA VAL A 17 -4.26 -0.21 4.14
C VAL A 17 -3.68 -1.22 5.14
N ALA A 18 -4.24 -2.43 5.18
CA ALA A 18 -3.80 -3.45 6.13
C ALA A 18 -2.37 -3.90 5.79
N ALA A 19 -1.56 -4.18 6.82
CA ALA A 19 -0.21 -4.72 6.66
C ALA A 19 -0.21 -6.07 5.93
N LEU A 20 0.85 -6.34 5.14
CA LEU A 20 1.05 -7.62 4.49
C LEU A 20 1.52 -8.69 5.51
N PRO A 21 1.39 -9.98 5.19
CA PRO A 21 1.97 -11.05 6.01
C PRO A 21 3.48 -10.83 6.27
N ASN A 22 3.88 -10.82 7.54
CA ASN A 22 5.25 -10.60 8.02
C ASN A 22 5.84 -9.20 7.77
N ALA A 23 5.02 -8.22 7.36
CA ALA A 23 5.44 -6.82 7.23
C ALA A 23 5.79 -6.20 8.60
N ALA A 24 6.63 -5.18 8.59
CA ALA A 24 6.97 -4.38 9.77
C ALA A 24 5.81 -3.44 10.16
N GLY A 25 5.05 -2.98 9.17
CA GLY A 25 3.94 -2.05 9.36
C GLY A 25 2.93 -2.08 8.20
N PRO A 26 1.90 -1.22 8.25
CA PRO A 26 1.05 -0.96 7.09
C PRO A 26 1.85 -0.26 5.98
N PRO A 27 1.50 -0.49 4.70
CA PRO A 27 2.15 0.19 3.59
C PRO A 27 1.99 1.71 3.64
N ALA A 28 2.98 2.45 3.13
CA ALA A 28 2.98 3.91 3.13
C ALA A 28 3.56 4.50 1.84
N SER A 29 3.08 5.70 1.47
CA SER A 29 3.72 6.53 0.43
C SER A 29 4.96 7.19 1.02
N VAL A 30 6.02 7.29 0.21
CA VAL A 30 7.25 7.99 0.60
C VAL A 30 7.44 9.35 -0.10
N ASP A 31 6.57 9.68 -1.05
CA ASP A 31 6.68 10.90 -1.87
C ASP A 31 5.35 11.69 -2.02
N ASP A 32 4.40 11.46 -1.11
CA ASP A 32 3.10 12.15 -1.02
C ASP A 32 2.20 11.98 -2.26
N ASP A 33 2.37 10.88 -3.01
CA ASP A 33 1.44 10.46 -4.05
C ASP A 33 0.48 9.35 -3.55
N PRO A 34 -0.52 8.91 -4.36
CA PRO A 34 -1.46 7.88 -3.93
C PRO A 34 -0.89 6.46 -3.81
N LEU A 35 0.31 6.20 -4.36
CA LEU A 35 0.94 4.89 -4.37
C LEU A 35 1.70 4.66 -3.06
N LEU A 36 1.85 3.39 -2.67
CA LEU A 36 2.44 3.01 -1.38
C LEU A 36 3.74 2.23 -1.61
N GLU A 37 4.86 2.95 -1.81
CA GLU A 37 6.17 2.36 -2.13
C GLU A 37 6.83 1.63 -0.97
N ASP A 38 6.62 2.08 0.27
CA ASP A 38 7.04 1.38 1.49
C ASP A 38 6.00 0.27 1.74
N VAL A 39 6.10 -0.80 0.95
CA VAL A 39 5.16 -1.93 0.93
C VAL A 39 5.25 -2.71 2.23
N ASN A 40 6.46 -2.94 2.74
CA ASN A 40 6.63 -3.72 3.95
C ASN A 40 6.46 -2.90 5.25
N GLY A 41 6.29 -1.58 5.14
CA GLY A 41 6.01 -0.67 6.24
C GLY A 41 7.19 -0.51 7.20
N ASP A 42 8.43 -0.64 6.73
CA ASP A 42 9.64 -0.49 7.53
C ASP A 42 10.17 0.95 7.61
N GLY A 43 9.52 1.87 6.87
CA GLY A 43 9.84 3.29 6.81
C GLY A 43 10.85 3.65 5.70
N THR A 44 11.22 2.71 4.84
CA THR A 44 12.07 2.91 3.68
C THR A 44 11.42 2.31 2.44
N ALA A 45 11.55 2.97 1.29
CA ALA A 45 11.25 2.35 0.01
C ALA A 45 12.54 1.88 -0.64
N ASP A 46 12.74 0.56 -0.75
CA ASP A 46 13.92 -0.06 -1.34
C ASP A 46 13.62 -1.35 -2.16
N LEU A 47 14.63 -2.17 -2.42
CA LEU A 47 14.49 -3.41 -3.17
C LEU A 47 13.56 -4.42 -2.47
N PHE A 48 13.56 -4.44 -1.13
CA PHE A 48 12.78 -5.40 -0.35
C PHE A 48 11.29 -5.13 -0.47
N ASP A 49 10.85 -3.89 -0.69
CA ASP A 49 9.44 -3.58 -0.99
C ASP A 49 8.96 -4.20 -2.30
N ALA A 50 9.76 -4.10 -3.36
CA ALA A 50 9.43 -4.73 -4.63
C ALA A 50 9.38 -6.27 -4.52
N LEU A 51 10.26 -6.87 -3.72
CA LEU A 51 10.24 -8.31 -3.46
C LEU A 51 9.05 -8.72 -2.60
N ASP A 52 8.74 -7.96 -1.55
CA ASP A 52 7.62 -8.25 -0.64
C ASP A 52 6.27 -8.04 -1.32
N TYR A 53 6.16 -7.02 -2.18
CA TYR A 53 5.04 -6.87 -3.11
C TYR A 53 4.86 -8.14 -3.93
N TYR A 54 5.90 -8.56 -4.68
CA TYR A 54 5.78 -9.71 -5.57
C TYR A 54 5.45 -11.00 -4.80
N ASN A 55 6.03 -11.21 -3.63
CA ASN A 55 5.77 -12.37 -2.79
C ASN A 55 4.33 -12.40 -2.25
N ASN A 56 3.71 -11.25 -2.04
CA ASN A 56 2.37 -11.12 -1.50
C ASN A 56 1.34 -10.60 -2.51
N ARG A 57 1.68 -10.57 -3.81
CA ARG A 57 0.88 -9.97 -4.89
C ARG A 57 -0.55 -10.51 -5.01
N ASP A 58 -0.78 -11.75 -4.55
CA ASP A 58 -2.10 -12.39 -4.52
C ASP A 58 -2.85 -12.18 -3.20
N SER A 59 -2.31 -11.37 -2.28
CA SER A 59 -2.95 -11.05 -0.99
C SER A 59 -4.17 -10.15 -1.16
N GLU A 60 -5.11 -10.25 -0.22
CA GLU A 60 -6.28 -9.37 -0.18
C GLU A 60 -5.87 -7.89 -0.07
N THR A 61 -4.80 -7.61 0.69
CA THR A 61 -4.21 -6.27 0.79
C THR A 61 -3.88 -5.68 -0.58
N ILE A 62 -3.17 -6.40 -1.45
CA ILE A 62 -2.81 -5.87 -2.76
C ILE A 62 -4.02 -5.87 -3.70
N ARG A 63 -4.72 -7.00 -3.80
CA ARG A 63 -5.83 -7.18 -4.77
C ARG A 63 -7.05 -6.29 -4.55
N THR A 64 -7.26 -5.78 -3.33
CA THR A 64 -8.41 -4.92 -3.01
C THR A 64 -8.08 -3.43 -2.95
N ASN A 65 -6.81 -3.05 -3.11
CA ASN A 65 -6.33 -1.67 -3.06
C ASN A 65 -5.57 -1.30 -4.36
N VAL A 66 -6.20 -1.55 -5.52
CA VAL A 66 -5.58 -1.35 -6.84
C VAL A 66 -4.99 0.05 -7.00
N ASP A 67 -5.74 1.10 -6.67
CA ASP A 67 -5.28 2.50 -6.80
C ASP A 67 -3.98 2.81 -6.02
N ALA A 68 -3.62 1.99 -5.02
CA ALA A 68 -2.42 2.15 -4.20
C ALA A 68 -1.23 1.28 -4.66
N PHE A 69 -1.49 0.31 -5.55
CA PHE A 69 -0.57 -0.79 -5.89
C PHE A 69 -0.44 -1.07 -7.40
N ASP A 70 -1.19 -0.35 -8.23
CA ASP A 70 -1.09 -0.29 -9.70
C ASP A 70 0.10 0.61 -10.06
N PHE A 71 1.31 0.04 -9.95
CA PHE A 71 2.55 0.79 -10.14
C PHE A 71 2.88 1.00 -11.62
N ASP A 72 2.37 0.14 -12.51
CA ASP A 72 2.61 0.24 -13.94
C ASP A 72 1.50 1.01 -14.69
N GLY A 73 0.38 1.30 -14.03
CA GLY A 73 -0.71 2.13 -14.51
C GLY A 73 -1.63 1.41 -15.49
N ASP A 74 -1.70 0.08 -15.45
CA ASP A 74 -2.53 -0.72 -16.36
C ASP A 74 -3.98 -0.91 -15.88
N GLY A 75 -4.27 -0.50 -14.64
CA GLY A 75 -5.58 -0.57 -14.01
C GLY A 75 -5.87 -1.88 -13.26
N ASP A 76 -4.89 -2.75 -13.08
CA ASP A 76 -4.91 -3.90 -12.17
C ASP A 76 -3.79 -3.78 -11.13
N ALA A 77 -3.79 -4.67 -10.14
CA ALA A 77 -2.68 -4.82 -9.21
C ALA A 77 -2.41 -6.28 -8.89
N GLY A 78 -1.17 -6.56 -8.55
CA GLY A 78 -0.72 -7.85 -8.05
C GLY A 78 -0.05 -8.70 -9.12
N ASP A 79 0.56 -8.07 -10.11
CA ASP A 79 1.29 -8.77 -11.14
C ASP A 79 2.82 -8.56 -11.05
N LEU A 80 3.56 -9.11 -12.03
CA LEU A 80 5.02 -8.96 -12.06
C LEU A 80 5.45 -7.57 -12.53
N PHE A 81 4.70 -6.95 -13.44
CA PHE A 81 5.03 -5.67 -14.03
C PHE A 81 4.83 -4.53 -13.03
N ASP A 82 3.84 -4.62 -12.14
CA ASP A 82 3.73 -3.78 -10.95
C ASP A 82 5.01 -3.78 -10.11
N ALA A 83 5.51 -4.97 -9.75
CA ALA A 83 6.70 -5.11 -8.92
C ALA A 83 7.96 -4.51 -9.60
N LEU A 84 8.07 -4.69 -10.92
CA LEU A 84 9.15 -4.11 -11.70
C LEU A 84 9.02 -2.58 -11.83
N ALA A 85 7.81 -2.07 -11.98
CA ALA A 85 7.53 -0.64 -12.02
C ALA A 85 7.86 0.04 -10.68
N LEU A 86 7.48 -0.58 -9.56
CA LEU A 86 7.88 -0.15 -8.22
C LEU A 86 9.40 -0.04 -8.09
N TRP A 87 10.13 -1.09 -8.48
CA TRP A 87 11.60 -1.04 -8.43
C TRP A 87 12.18 0.06 -9.33
N ASN A 88 11.64 0.26 -10.53
CA ASN A 88 12.08 1.33 -11.43
C ASN A 88 11.83 2.72 -10.85
N LYS A 89 10.71 2.93 -10.12
CA LYS A 89 10.41 4.19 -9.42
C LYS A 89 11.42 4.46 -8.31
N ILE A 90 11.75 3.44 -7.51
CA ILE A 90 12.65 3.56 -6.34
C ILE A 90 14.12 3.76 -6.75
N SER A 91 14.58 3.09 -7.81
CA SER A 91 16.00 3.01 -8.16
C SER A 91 16.51 4.05 -9.18
N GLY A 92 15.59 4.86 -9.74
CA GLY A 92 15.88 5.91 -10.71
C GLY A 92 16.26 7.24 -10.07
#